data_AF-A0A1J3E493-F1
#
_entry.id   AF-A0A1J3E493-F1
#
_cell.length_a   1.000
_cell.length_b   1.000
_cell.length_c   1.000
_cell.angle_alpha   90.00
_cell.angle_beta   90.00
_cell.angle_gamma   90.00
#
_symmetry.space_group_name_H-M   'P 1'
#
loop_
_entity.id
_entity.type
_entity.pdbx_description
1 polymer ?
#
loop_
_entity_poly.entity_id
_entity_poly.type
_entity_poly.pdbx_seq_one_letter_code
_entity_poly.pdbx_strand_id
1 'polypeptide(L)'
;LRRKIDGDENSVAVIAEVEIYKFEPWDLPGESKLKSENEWFYFCARGRKYPHGSQSRRATQLGYWKATGKERSVKSGNQIV
;
A
#
# COMPACT_ATOMS: atom_id res chain seq x y z
N LEU A 1 1.15 -8.35 6.23
CA LEU A 1 1.77 -7.10 6.73
C LEU A 1 2.75 -7.34 7.88
N ARG A 2 2.35 -8.03 8.96
CA ARG A 2 3.22 -8.26 10.14
C ARG A 2 4.61 -8.83 9.79
N ARG A 3 4.70 -9.88 8.98
CA ARG A 3 5.99 -10.47 8.53
C ARG A 3 6.92 -9.46 7.85
N LYS A 4 6.36 -8.57 7.02
CA LYS A 4 7.13 -7.48 6.38
C LYS A 4 7.71 -6.50 7.41
N ILE A 5 6.92 -6.16 8.44
CA ILE A 5 7.37 -5.27 9.53
C ILE A 5 8.45 -5.95 10.39
N ASP A 6 8.32 -7.26 10.60
CA ASP A 6 9.29 -8.06 11.36
C ASP A 6 10.57 -8.37 10.56
N GLY A 7 10.68 -7.91 9.30
CA GLY A 7 11.87 -8.06 8.46
C GLY A 7 11.99 -9.43 7.75
N ASP A 8 10.94 -10.24 7.76
CA ASP A 8 10.90 -11.52 7.04
C ASP A 8 10.59 -11.28 5.55
N GLU A 9 11.61 -10.82 4.82
CA GLU A 9 11.53 -10.49 3.40
C GLU A 9 11.22 -11.70 2.52
N ASN A 10 11.72 -12.88 2.88
CA ASN A 10 11.52 -14.10 2.10
C ASN A 10 10.05 -14.50 2.06
N SER A 11 9.34 -14.42 3.20
CA SER A 11 7.91 -14.75 3.27
C SER A 11 7.01 -13.81 2.46
N VAL A 12 7.48 -12.62 2.09
CA VAL A 12 6.66 -11.56 1.49
C VAL A 12 7.17 -11.11 0.12
N ALA A 13 8.23 -11.74 -0.40
CA ALA A 13 8.90 -11.39 -1.64
C ALA A 13 7.98 -11.33 -2.88
N VAL A 14 6.83 -12.02 -2.81
CA VAL A 14 5.79 -12.06 -3.85
C VAL A 14 5.05 -10.72 -4.03
N ILE A 15 5.02 -9.87 -3.01
CA ILE A 15 4.42 -8.53 -3.08
C ILE A 15 5.51 -7.51 -3.44
N ALA A 16 5.23 -6.63 -4.40
CA ALA A 16 6.18 -5.59 -4.81
C ALA A 16 6.24 -4.44 -3.81
N GLU A 17 7.41 -3.83 -3.63
CA GLU A 17 7.57 -2.56 -2.92
C GLU A 17 7.55 -1.41 -3.92
N VAL A 18 6.52 -0.58 -3.84
CA VAL A 18 6.27 0.50 -4.81
C VAL A 18 5.85 1.76 -4.06
N GLU A 19 6.45 2.89 -4.39
CA GLU A 19 5.98 4.19 -3.95
C GLU A 19 4.71 4.58 -4.71
N ILE A 20 3.55 4.01 -4.36
CA ILE A 20 2.29 4.13 -5.13
C ILE A 20 1.84 5.57 -5.39
N TYR A 21 2.30 6.55 -4.61
CA TYR A 21 1.97 7.96 -4.80
C TYR A 21 2.79 8.65 -5.91
N LYS A 22 3.79 7.97 -6.48
CA LYS A 22 4.57 8.44 -7.64
C LYS A 22 4.00 7.96 -8.97
N PHE A 23 3.02 7.06 -8.95
CA PHE A 23 2.44 6.43 -10.14
C PHE A 23 0.97 6.79 -10.26
N GLU A 24 0.47 6.82 -11.49
CA GLU A 24 -0.98 6.85 -11.70
C GLU A 24 -1.57 5.43 -11.60
N PRO A 25 -2.88 5.30 -11.30
CA PRO A 25 -3.48 3.99 -11.07
C PRO A 25 -3.34 3.00 -12.23
N TRP A 26 -3.29 3.49 -13.48
CA TRP A 26 -3.14 2.66 -14.68
C TRP A 26 -1.67 2.24 -14.94
N ASP A 27 -0.70 2.89 -14.32
CA ASP A 27 0.71 2.50 -14.41
C ASP A 27 1.03 1.35 -13.43
N LEU A 28 0.33 1.32 -12.28
CA LEU A 28 0.59 0.36 -11.21
C LEU A 28 0.62 -1.11 -11.65
N PRO A 29 -0.31 -1.63 -12.48
CA PRO A 29 -0.28 -3.03 -12.90
C PRO A 29 1.07 -3.50 -13.45
N GLY A 30 1.83 -2.63 -14.12
CA GLY A 30 3.16 -2.93 -14.66
C GLY A 30 4.25 -3.13 -13.59
N GLU A 31 4.05 -2.57 -12.39
CA GLU A 31 4.97 -2.68 -11.25
C GLU A 31 4.71 -3.93 -10.39
N SER A 32 3.66 -4.71 -10.71
CA SER A 32 3.32 -5.88 -9.92
C SER A 32 4.25 -7.06 -10.18
N LYS A 33 4.65 -7.74 -9.11
CA LYS A 33 5.33 -9.04 -9.20
C LYS A 33 4.36 -10.20 -9.47
N LEU A 34 3.08 -10.00 -9.20
CA LEU A 34 2.04 -11.02 -9.40
C LEU A 34 1.38 -10.82 -10.76
N LYS A 35 1.32 -11.90 -11.54
CA LYS A 35 0.46 -11.95 -12.72
C LYS A 35 -0.99 -12.07 -12.26
N SER A 36 -1.75 -11.00 -12.41
CA SER A 36 -3.17 -10.90 -12.05
C SER A 36 -3.87 -10.00 -13.06
N GLU A 37 -5.13 -10.31 -13.34
CA GLU A 37 -5.93 -9.60 -14.34
C GLU A 37 -6.74 -8.44 -13.73
N ASN A 38 -7.08 -8.55 -12.44
CA ASN A 38 -8.06 -7.67 -11.80
C ASN A 38 -7.57 -6.98 -10.53
N GLU A 39 -6.58 -7.55 -9.84
CA GLU A 39 -6.15 -7.07 -8.53
C GLU A 39 -4.64 -7.14 -8.35
N TRP A 40 -4.06 -6.11 -7.74
CA TRP A 40 -2.63 -6.03 -7.50
C TRP A 40 -2.34 -5.60 -6.07
N PHE A 41 -1.26 -6.14 -5.52
CA PHE A 41 -0.85 -5.91 -4.14
C PHE A 41 0.54 -5.28 -4.10
N TYR A 42 0.68 -4.24 -3.28
CA TYR A 42 1.93 -3.50 -3.11
C TYR A 42 2.17 -3.22 -1.63
N PHE A 43 3.44 -3.23 -1.23
CA PHE A 43 3.90 -2.53 -0.04
C PHE A 43 4.29 -1.12 -0.45
N CYS A 44 3.78 -0.14 0.28
CA CYS A 44 4.19 1.25 0.15
C CYS A 44 4.50 1.80 1.52
N ALA A 45 5.64 2.48 1.65
CA ALA A 45 5.90 3.28 2.83
C ALA A 45 4.77 4.31 3.01
N ARG A 46 4.24 4.42 4.23
CA ARG A 46 3.16 5.38 4.51
C ARG A 46 3.73 6.80 4.50
N GLY A 47 3.70 7.42 3.32
CA GLY A 47 4.20 8.78 3.13
C GLY A 47 3.40 9.79 3.94
N ARG A 48 4.07 10.81 4.48
CA ARG A 48 3.43 11.96 5.13
C ARG A 48 3.35 13.12 4.13
N LYS A 49 2.25 13.87 4.16
CA LYS A 49 2.09 15.10 3.35
C LYS A 49 3.05 16.19 3.81
N TYR A 50 3.31 16.27 5.11
CA TYR A 50 4.23 17.22 5.73
C TYR A 50 5.19 16.47 6.67
N PRO A 51 6.46 16.91 6.81
CA PRO A 51 7.47 16.22 7.62
C PRO A 51 7.01 15.87 9.05
N HIS A 52 6.30 16.79 9.71
CA HIS A 52 5.79 16.61 11.07
C HIS A 52 4.27 16.34 11.13
N GLY A 53 3.60 16.22 9.98
CA GLY A 53 2.16 16.01 9.92
C GLY A 53 1.77 14.54 10.14
N SER A 54 0.53 14.34 10.61
CA SER A 54 -0.13 13.02 10.64
C SER A 54 -0.82 12.66 9.31
N GLN A 55 -1.04 13.66 8.45
CA GLN A 55 -1.76 13.48 7.19
C GLN A 55 -0.91 12.68 6.19
N SER A 56 -1.48 11.60 5.64
CA SER A 56 -0.81 10.80 4.61
C SER A 56 -0.68 11.56 3.29
N ARG A 57 0.44 11.36 2.58
CA ARG A 57 0.57 11.75 1.17
C ARG A 57 -0.43 10.94 0.35
N ARG A 58 -1.21 11.61 -0.49
CA ARG A 58 -2.20 10.97 -1.36
C ARG A 58 -2.24 11.55 -2.78
N ALA A 59 -1.44 12.59 -3.06
CA ALA A 59 -1.36 13.18 -4.39
C ALA A 59 -0.47 12.31 -5.29
N THR A 60 -0.92 12.11 -6.53
CA THR A 60 -0.12 11.66 -7.67
C THR A 60 0.26 12.88 -8.52
N GLN A 61 0.82 12.68 -9.71
CA GLN A 61 1.19 13.81 -10.58
C GLN A 61 -0.05 14.45 -11.20
N LEU A 62 -1.03 13.63 -11.61
CA LEU A 62 -2.23 14.05 -12.34
C LEU A 62 -3.49 14.05 -11.47
N GLY A 63 -3.40 13.61 -10.21
CA GLY A 63 -4.57 13.51 -9.35
C GLY A 63 -4.26 13.25 -7.87
N TYR A 64 -5.21 12.61 -7.20
CA TYR A 64 -5.06 12.23 -5.80
C TYR A 64 -5.99 11.08 -5.42
N TRP A 65 -5.55 10.29 -4.43
CA TRP A 65 -6.33 9.25 -3.80
C TRP A 65 -7.28 9.85 -2.74
N LYS A 66 -8.58 9.62 -2.90
CA LYS A 66 -9.61 10.00 -1.91
C LYS A 66 -9.99 8.78 -1.07
N ALA A 67 -9.95 8.90 0.26
CA ALA A 67 -10.49 7.84 1.11
C ALA A 67 -12.01 7.78 0.96
N THR A 68 -12.53 6.56 0.82
CA THR A 68 -13.96 6.28 0.67
C THR A 68 -14.37 5.20 1.66
N GLY A 69 -15.62 5.26 2.15
CA GLY A 69 -16.15 4.30 3.12
C GLY A 69 -15.70 4.56 4.56
N LYS A 70 -16.18 3.72 5.48
CA LYS A 70 -15.80 3.75 6.90
C LYS A 70 -14.62 2.79 7.13
N GLU A 71 -13.66 3.22 7.93
CA GLU A 71 -12.55 2.35 8.35
C GLU A 71 -13.08 1.10 9.07
N ARG A 72 -12.42 -0.04 8.82
CA ARG A 72 -12.77 -1.34 9.41
C ARG A 72 -11.54 -1.93 10.07
N SER A 73 -11.70 -2.42 11.29
CA SER A 73 -10.66 -3.18 11.99
C SER A 73 -10.42 -4.52 11.29
N VAL A 74 -9.16 -4.89 11.12
CA VAL A 74 -8.76 -6.22 10.61
C VAL A 74 -8.57 -7.15 11.81
N LYS A 75 -8.95 -8.43 11.67
CA LYS A 75 -8.77 -9.45 12.71
C LYS A 75 -7.87 -10.57 12.21
N SER A 76 -7.05 -11.10 13.10
CA SER A 76 -6.31 -12.35 12.92
C SER A 76 -6.70 -13.29 14.07
N GLY A 77 -7.50 -14.31 13.77
CA GLY A 77 -8.17 -15.11 14.81
C GLY A 77 -9.05 -14.23 15.71
N ASN A 78 -8.84 -14.33 17.02
CA ASN A 78 -9.60 -13.54 18.01
C ASN A 78 -8.99 -12.16 18.31
N GLN A 79 -7.87 -11.78 17.68
CA GLN A 79 -7.19 -10.51 17.92
C GLN A 79 -7.48 -9.50 16.81
N ILE A 80 -7.77 -8.26 17.19
CA ILE A 80 -7.77 -7.12 16.27
C ILE A 80 -6.31 -6.69 16.06
N VAL A 81 -5.91 -6.54 14.80
CA VAL A 81 -4.54 -6.23 14.36
C VAL A 81 -4.50 -5.02 13.45
#